data_AF-A0AAF0FUX8-F1
#
_entry.id   AF-A0AAF0FUX8-F1
#
_cell.length_a   1.000
_cell.length_b   1.000
_cell.length_c   1.000
_cell.angle_alpha   90.00
_cell.angle_beta   90.00
_cell.angle_gamma   90.00
#
_symmetry.space_group_name_H-M   'P 1'
#
loop_
_entity.id
_entity.type
_entity.pdbx_description
1 polymer ?
#
loop_
_entity_poly.entity_id
_entity_poly.type
_entity_poly.pdbx_seq_one_letter_code
_entity_poly.pdbx_strand_id
1 'polypeptide(L)'
;MVARSSEYVNRILQAIDNYITDNLSYLRACDLSEFYKTLFKELKEFFGGSWGFDGVTEVLIFRTLHHIIGEKAKIIKITNDLNAFYYEGKNIVLGAGLPLQINNEKIWPDIIVYIPYDNNPRMINQLVSILEIKAYPQGGLKGLKNTINRLKIIHNHYKNPKSALIIYDVPVKDKKRSKMWKYLHKELSEEELIPDYIDVIILAEHDNKVIDLFKPYVSL
;
A
#
# COMPACT_ATOMS: atom_id res chain seq x y z
N MET A 1 -27.79 6.10 -1.07
CA MET A 1 -27.85 4.75 -0.46
C MET A 1 -26.45 4.22 -0.37
N VAL A 2 -25.92 4.01 0.84
CA VAL A 2 -24.67 3.26 1.02
C VAL A 2 -25.04 1.80 0.77
N ALA A 3 -24.45 1.15 -0.24
CA ALA A 3 -24.63 -0.27 -0.43
C ALA A 3 -24.22 -0.97 0.89
N ARG A 4 -25.15 -1.70 1.52
CA ARG A 4 -24.79 -2.56 2.65
C ARG A 4 -23.76 -3.54 2.11
N SER A 5 -22.52 -3.45 2.59
CA SER A 5 -21.54 -4.51 2.40
C SER A 5 -22.18 -5.82 2.83
N SER A 6 -22.01 -6.88 2.06
CA SER A 6 -22.56 -8.17 2.43
C SER A 6 -21.97 -8.57 3.80
N GLU A 7 -22.76 -9.24 4.63
CA GLU A 7 -22.34 -9.69 5.96
C GLU A 7 -21.00 -10.46 5.91
N TYR A 8 -20.79 -11.19 4.81
CA TYR A 8 -19.55 -11.89 4.50
C TYR A 8 -18.32 -10.97 4.39
N VAL A 9 -18.41 -9.85 3.67
CA VAL A 9 -17.30 -8.90 3.54
C VAL A 9 -16.95 -8.28 4.89
N ASN A 10 -17.96 -7.94 5.70
CA ASN A 10 -17.72 -7.40 7.03
C ASN A 10 -17.00 -8.40 7.95
N ARG A 11 -17.35 -9.69 7.87
CA ARG A 11 -16.66 -10.75 8.63
C ARG A 11 -15.20 -10.91 8.20
N ILE A 12 -14.90 -10.84 6.89
CA ILE A 12 -13.51 -10.89 6.39
C ILE A 12 -12.72 -9.70 6.90
N LEU A 13 -13.26 -8.48 6.78
CA LEU A 13 -12.57 -7.27 7.25
C LEU A 13 -12.32 -7.34 8.76
N GLN A 14 -13.30 -7.80 9.53
CA GLN A 14 -13.15 -7.99 10.97
C GLN A 14 -12.09 -9.05 11.33
N ALA A 15 -12.00 -10.14 10.57
CA ALA A 15 -10.96 -11.14 10.76
C ALA A 15 -9.55 -10.59 10.47
N ILE A 16 -9.40 -9.80 9.40
CA ILE A 16 -8.15 -9.09 9.08
C ILE A 16 -7.79 -8.12 10.21
N ASP A 17 -8.78 -7.37 10.71
CA ASP A 17 -8.56 -6.42 11.80
C ASP A 17 -8.12 -7.08 13.09
N ASN A 18 -8.83 -8.11 13.53
CA ASN A 18 -8.47 -8.86 14.73
C ASN A 18 -7.06 -9.44 14.59
N TYR A 19 -6.74 -10.05 13.44
CA TYR A 19 -5.39 -10.55 13.17
C TYR A 19 -4.33 -9.45 13.30
N ILE A 20 -4.53 -8.29 12.67
CA ILE A 20 -3.55 -7.19 12.75
C ILE A 20 -3.45 -6.67 14.19
N THR A 21 -4.58 -6.36 14.85
CA THR A 21 -4.58 -5.73 16.17
C THR A 21 -4.03 -6.66 17.25
N ASP A 22 -4.41 -7.94 17.26
CA ASP A 22 -3.95 -8.92 18.24
C ASP A 22 -2.44 -9.20 18.14
N ASN A 23 -1.87 -8.96 16.96
CA ASN A 23 -0.47 -9.26 16.66
C ASN A 23 0.41 -8.02 16.48
N LEU A 24 -0.14 -6.79 16.46
CA LEU A 24 0.52 -5.59 15.94
C LEU A 24 1.93 -5.35 16.54
N SER A 25 2.12 -5.64 17.83
CA SER A 25 3.38 -5.41 18.55
C SER A 25 4.52 -6.38 18.19
N TYR A 26 4.21 -7.49 17.53
CA TYR A 26 5.18 -8.52 17.13
C TYR A 26 5.03 -9.00 15.68
N LEU A 27 3.96 -8.59 14.97
CA LEU A 27 3.73 -8.90 13.57
C LEU A 27 4.88 -8.39 12.71
N ARG A 28 5.52 -9.28 11.95
CA ARG A 28 6.61 -8.98 11.03
C ARG A 28 6.10 -8.77 9.61
N ALA A 29 6.90 -8.13 8.78
CA ALA A 29 6.56 -7.92 7.38
C ALA A 29 6.40 -9.25 6.62
N CYS A 30 7.25 -10.24 6.88
CA CYS A 30 7.13 -11.58 6.30
C CYS A 30 5.81 -12.27 6.68
N ASP A 31 5.30 -12.07 7.90
CA ASP A 31 4.03 -12.64 8.36
C ASP A 31 2.84 -12.07 7.53
N LEU A 32 2.87 -10.78 7.14
CA LEU A 32 1.87 -10.21 6.22
C LEU A 32 1.92 -10.86 4.83
N SER A 33 3.13 -11.20 4.36
CA SER A 33 3.31 -11.91 3.09
C SER A 33 2.69 -13.31 3.15
N GLU A 34 2.96 -14.04 4.22
CA GLU A 34 2.40 -15.37 4.46
C GLU A 34 0.88 -15.36 4.63
N PHE A 35 0.34 -14.37 5.35
CA PHE A 35 -1.10 -14.18 5.48
C PHE A 35 -1.77 -14.03 4.11
N TYR A 36 -1.26 -13.14 3.27
CA TYR A 36 -1.80 -12.93 1.92
C TYR A 36 -1.72 -14.20 1.07
N LYS A 37 -0.57 -14.89 1.08
CA LYS A 37 -0.39 -16.15 0.33
C LYS A 37 -1.38 -17.22 0.77
N THR A 38 -1.59 -17.35 2.08
CA THR A 38 -2.53 -18.31 2.67
C THR A 38 -3.95 -17.95 2.25
N LEU A 39 -4.38 -16.70 2.46
CA LEU A 39 -5.70 -16.23 2.05
C LEU A 39 -5.95 -16.46 0.56
N PHE A 40 -4.99 -16.11 -0.29
CA PHE A 40 -5.10 -16.30 -1.74
C PHE A 40 -5.22 -17.78 -2.13
N LYS A 41 -4.47 -18.67 -1.46
CA LYS A 41 -4.56 -20.11 -1.66
C LYS A 41 -5.96 -20.63 -1.29
N GLU A 42 -6.45 -20.29 -0.09
CA GLU A 42 -7.77 -20.71 0.39
C GLU A 42 -8.89 -20.21 -0.54
N LEU A 43 -8.82 -18.95 -0.98
CA LEU A 43 -9.78 -18.39 -1.93
C LEU A 43 -9.74 -19.12 -3.28
N LYS A 44 -8.55 -19.45 -3.78
CA LYS A 44 -8.41 -20.20 -5.03
C LYS A 44 -8.99 -21.61 -4.91
N GLU A 45 -8.79 -22.28 -3.78
CA GLU A 45 -9.36 -23.60 -3.51
C GLU A 45 -10.89 -23.54 -3.40
N PHE A 46 -11.44 -22.47 -2.81
CA PHE A 46 -12.88 -22.29 -2.68
C PHE A 46 -13.57 -21.91 -4.00
N PHE A 47 -13.01 -20.99 -4.79
CA PHE A 47 -13.65 -20.44 -6.00
C PHE A 47 -13.20 -21.11 -7.31
N GLY A 48 -12.24 -22.05 -7.28
CA GLY A 48 -11.67 -22.68 -8.48
C GLY A 48 -10.75 -21.74 -9.30
N GLY A 49 -10.51 -20.54 -8.79
CA GLY A 49 -9.69 -19.48 -9.39
C GLY A 49 -9.61 -18.29 -8.45
N SER A 50 -8.72 -17.35 -8.74
CA SER A 50 -8.50 -16.14 -7.92
C SER A 50 -8.94 -14.84 -8.62
N TRP A 51 -9.63 -14.96 -9.75
CA TRP A 51 -10.09 -13.83 -10.55
C TRP A 51 -11.24 -13.13 -9.80
N GLY A 52 -11.05 -11.89 -9.38
CA GLY A 52 -12.06 -11.09 -8.67
C GLY A 52 -11.73 -10.68 -7.23
N PHE A 53 -10.55 -11.05 -6.71
CA PHE A 53 -10.03 -10.55 -5.42
C PHE A 53 -9.01 -9.41 -5.59
N ASP A 54 -9.17 -8.61 -6.63
CA ASP A 54 -8.37 -7.41 -6.87
C ASP A 54 -8.64 -6.42 -5.72
N GLY A 55 -7.60 -6.03 -4.98
CA GLY A 55 -7.71 -5.12 -3.83
C GLY A 55 -7.38 -5.73 -2.46
N VAL A 56 -7.30 -7.06 -2.32
CA VAL A 56 -6.96 -7.70 -1.02
C VAL A 56 -5.56 -7.30 -0.56
N THR A 57 -4.62 -7.16 -1.51
CA THR A 57 -3.26 -6.70 -1.24
C THR A 57 -3.20 -5.31 -0.63
N GLU A 58 -4.00 -4.40 -1.15
CA GLU A 58 -4.11 -3.01 -0.73
C GLU A 58 -4.84 -2.94 0.61
N VAL A 59 -5.89 -3.75 0.81
CA VAL A 59 -6.65 -3.81 2.05
C VAL A 59 -5.74 -4.18 3.23
N LEU A 60 -4.92 -5.22 3.13
CA LEU A 60 -4.08 -5.63 4.26
C LEU A 60 -3.07 -4.54 4.67
N ILE A 61 -2.41 -3.90 3.70
CA ILE A 61 -1.49 -2.78 4.00
C ILE A 61 -2.27 -1.57 4.54
N PHE A 62 -3.40 -1.22 3.94
CA PHE A 62 -4.25 -0.12 4.39
C PHE A 62 -4.73 -0.31 5.83
N ARG A 63 -5.21 -1.50 6.18
CA ARG A 63 -5.65 -1.82 7.56
C ARG A 63 -4.46 -1.81 8.52
N THR A 64 -3.28 -2.27 8.08
CA THR A 64 -2.06 -2.19 8.91
C THR A 64 -1.71 -0.73 9.24
N LEU A 65 -1.71 0.16 8.24
CA LEU A 65 -1.48 1.60 8.44
C LEU A 65 -2.54 2.23 9.35
N HIS A 66 -3.82 1.87 9.16
CA HIS A 66 -4.92 2.32 10.01
C HIS A 66 -4.69 1.97 11.50
N HIS A 67 -4.29 0.74 11.78
CA HIS A 67 -4.02 0.29 13.16
C HIS A 67 -2.73 0.88 13.73
N ILE A 68 -1.70 1.15 12.92
CA ILE A 68 -0.50 1.87 13.35
C ILE A 68 -0.82 3.33 13.72
N ILE A 69 -1.74 3.97 12.99
CA ILE A 69 -2.23 5.30 13.37
C ILE A 69 -2.94 5.24 14.73
N GLY A 70 -3.72 4.19 15.00
CA GLY A 70 -4.22 3.87 16.35
C GLY A 70 -5.26 4.85 16.90
N GLU A 71 -5.83 5.71 16.05
CA GLU A 71 -6.88 6.66 16.42
C GLU A 71 -8.22 6.29 15.79
N LYS A 72 -9.30 6.73 16.43
CA LYS A 72 -10.64 6.59 15.85
C LYS A 72 -10.75 7.46 14.59
N ALA A 73 -10.84 6.81 13.45
CA ALA A 73 -11.01 7.50 12.17
C ALA A 73 -12.44 8.01 11.98
N LYS A 74 -12.56 9.20 11.39
CA LYS A 74 -13.78 9.72 10.79
C LYS A 74 -13.74 9.44 9.29
N ILE A 75 -14.77 8.78 8.78
CA ILE A 75 -14.90 8.55 7.34
C ILE A 75 -15.30 9.87 6.67
N ILE A 76 -14.48 10.31 5.72
CA ILE A 76 -14.78 11.47 4.89
C ILE A 76 -15.07 11.01 3.46
N LYS A 77 -16.12 11.57 2.88
CA LYS A 77 -16.48 11.33 1.49
C LYS A 77 -15.65 12.24 0.58
N ILE A 78 -14.85 11.67 -0.32
CA ILE A 78 -13.99 12.39 -1.28
C ILE A 78 -14.76 12.60 -2.59
N THR A 79 -15.34 11.54 -3.13
CA THR A 79 -16.24 11.57 -4.30
C THR A 79 -17.52 10.80 -3.97
N ASN A 80 -18.41 10.57 -4.95
CA ASN A 80 -19.57 9.72 -4.75
C ASN A 80 -19.22 8.28 -4.38
N ASP A 81 -18.06 7.81 -4.83
CA ASP A 81 -17.65 6.40 -4.78
C ASP A 81 -16.38 6.18 -3.95
N LEU A 82 -15.69 7.26 -3.54
CA LEU A 82 -14.44 7.19 -2.79
C LEU A 82 -14.58 7.84 -1.41
N ASN A 83 -14.09 7.12 -0.41
CA ASN A 83 -13.99 7.58 0.97
C ASN A 83 -12.52 7.58 1.41
N ALA A 84 -12.22 8.38 2.43
CA ALA A 84 -10.93 8.37 3.12
C ALA A 84 -11.14 8.38 4.64
N PHE A 85 -10.07 8.10 5.38
CA PHE A 85 -10.08 8.00 6.84
C PHE A 85 -9.32 9.20 7.40
N TYR A 86 -10.03 10.09 8.07
CA TYR A 86 -9.46 11.28 8.71
C TYR A 86 -9.26 11.04 10.21
N TYR A 87 -8.05 11.29 10.69
CA TYR A 87 -7.66 11.17 12.09
C TYR A 87 -7.45 12.58 12.63
N GLU A 88 -8.48 13.10 13.31
CA GLU A 88 -8.54 14.48 13.80
C GLU A 88 -7.41 14.80 14.79
N GLY A 89 -7.01 13.84 15.64
CA GLY A 89 -5.96 14.05 16.65
C GLY A 89 -4.58 14.30 16.04
N LYS A 90 -4.26 13.62 14.93
CA LYS A 90 -2.98 13.78 14.20
C LYS A 90 -3.03 14.73 13.03
N ASN A 91 -4.22 15.20 12.65
CA ASN A 91 -4.44 15.96 11.41
C ASN A 91 -3.90 15.22 10.16
N ILE A 92 -4.25 13.95 10.02
CA ILE A 92 -3.81 13.10 8.89
C ILE A 92 -5.01 12.45 8.21
N VAL A 93 -4.96 12.35 6.89
CA VAL A 93 -5.88 11.56 6.08
C VAL A 93 -5.14 10.38 5.47
N LEU A 94 -5.70 9.19 5.65
CA LEU A 94 -5.30 7.95 4.96
C LEU A 94 -6.34 7.62 3.89
N GLY A 95 -5.89 7.48 2.65
CA GLY A 95 -6.76 7.17 1.51
C GLY A 95 -6.21 6.04 0.65
N ALA A 96 -7.11 5.19 0.16
CA ALA A 96 -6.79 4.17 -0.84
C ALA A 96 -7.42 4.56 -2.19
N GLY A 97 -6.67 4.39 -3.28
CA GLY A 97 -7.15 4.68 -4.63
C GLY A 97 -7.63 6.12 -4.81
N LEU A 98 -7.04 7.09 -4.09
CA LEU A 98 -7.39 8.50 -4.24
C LEU A 98 -6.56 9.11 -5.36
N PRO A 99 -7.20 9.83 -6.31
CA PRO A 99 -6.47 10.41 -7.42
C PRO A 99 -5.70 11.67 -7.03
N LEU A 100 -4.51 11.80 -7.59
CA LEU A 100 -3.70 13.01 -7.56
C LEU A 100 -3.76 13.69 -8.93
N GLN A 101 -3.96 15.00 -8.93
CA GLN A 101 -3.96 15.81 -10.15
C GLN A 101 -2.56 16.40 -10.34
N ILE A 102 -1.85 15.98 -11.40
CA ILE A 102 -0.48 16.42 -11.70
C ILE A 102 -0.42 16.83 -13.18
N ASN A 103 -0.08 18.08 -13.47
CA ASN A 103 0.09 18.60 -14.84
C ASN A 103 -1.06 18.23 -15.81
N ASN A 104 -2.31 18.38 -15.35
CA ASN A 104 -3.54 18.01 -16.07
C ASN A 104 -3.81 16.49 -16.23
N GLU A 105 -2.93 15.63 -15.72
CA GLU A 105 -3.15 14.19 -15.67
C GLU A 105 -3.62 13.74 -14.29
N LYS A 106 -4.44 12.68 -14.30
CA LYS A 106 -4.96 12.05 -13.10
C LYS A 106 -4.16 10.78 -12.82
N ILE A 107 -3.38 10.80 -11.75
CA ILE A 107 -2.58 9.66 -11.31
C ILE A 107 -3.27 8.97 -10.14
N TRP A 108 -3.32 7.64 -10.18
CA TRP A 108 -3.98 6.82 -9.17
C TRP A 108 -2.93 5.99 -8.43
N PRO A 109 -2.39 6.49 -7.32
CA PRO A 109 -1.61 5.67 -6.39
C PRO A 109 -2.49 4.70 -5.60
N ASP A 110 -1.90 3.60 -5.12
CA ASP A 110 -2.64 2.59 -4.36
C ASP A 110 -3.04 3.12 -2.97
N ILE A 111 -2.10 3.75 -2.24
CA ILE A 111 -2.37 4.43 -0.96
C ILE A 111 -1.67 5.79 -0.90
N ILE A 112 -2.36 6.79 -0.35
CA ILE A 112 -1.77 8.09 0.02
C ILE A 112 -2.04 8.42 1.49
N VAL A 113 -1.10 9.15 2.07
CA VAL A 113 -1.23 9.77 3.39
C VAL A 113 -0.94 11.25 3.23
N TYR A 114 -1.81 12.11 3.77
CA TYR A 114 -1.61 13.56 3.66
C TYR A 114 -2.11 14.33 4.87
N ILE A 115 -1.54 15.50 5.07
CA ILE A 115 -2.04 16.54 5.96
C ILE A 115 -3.06 17.37 5.17
N PRO A 116 -4.31 17.49 5.62
CA PRO A 116 -5.28 18.31 4.94
C PRO A 116 -5.11 19.80 5.26
N TYR A 117 -5.85 20.66 4.54
CA TYR A 117 -6.03 22.06 4.95
C TYR A 117 -6.91 22.16 6.19
N ASP A 118 -6.64 23.18 7.02
CA ASP A 118 -7.48 23.51 8.17
C ASP A 118 -8.94 23.69 7.72
N ASN A 119 -9.85 22.99 8.41
CA ASN A 119 -11.29 22.96 8.12
C ASN A 119 -11.72 22.28 6.81
N ASN A 120 -10.79 21.71 6.02
CA ASN A 120 -11.16 20.94 4.83
C ASN A 120 -10.33 19.65 4.68
N PRO A 121 -10.79 18.54 5.30
CA PRO A 121 -10.10 17.26 5.26
C PRO A 121 -10.05 16.62 3.87
N ARG A 122 -10.68 17.22 2.84
CA ARG A 122 -10.65 16.72 1.46
C ARG A 122 -9.53 17.31 0.62
N MET A 123 -8.95 18.42 1.05
CA MET A 123 -7.92 19.14 0.30
C MET A 123 -6.55 18.81 0.86
N ILE A 124 -5.63 18.39 -0.01
CA ILE A 124 -4.25 18.08 0.35
C ILE A 124 -3.47 19.38 0.56
N ASN A 125 -3.06 19.66 1.80
CA ASN A 125 -2.10 20.71 2.10
C ASN A 125 -0.66 20.20 1.88
N GLN A 126 -0.36 19.02 2.45
CA GLN A 126 0.93 18.37 2.29
C GLN A 126 0.76 16.86 2.10
N LEU A 127 1.34 16.32 1.03
CA LEU A 127 1.44 14.88 0.83
C LEU A 127 2.56 14.33 1.73
N VAL A 128 2.23 13.40 2.62
CA VAL A 128 3.17 12.78 3.58
C VAL A 128 3.83 11.57 2.95
N SER A 129 3.03 10.67 2.38
CA SER A 129 3.56 9.47 1.71
C SER A 129 2.68 8.98 0.57
N ILE A 130 3.31 8.25 -0.35
CA ILE A 130 2.66 7.45 -1.40
C ILE A 130 3.20 6.04 -1.37
N LEU A 131 2.29 5.08 -1.41
CA LEU A 131 2.63 3.67 -1.42
C LEU A 131 2.02 3.02 -2.66
N GLU A 132 2.84 2.25 -3.36
CA GLU A 132 2.46 1.36 -4.45
C GLU A 132 2.63 -0.07 -3.97
N ILE A 133 1.63 -0.91 -4.22
CA ILE A 133 1.55 -2.26 -3.66
C ILE A 133 1.41 -3.25 -4.81
N LYS A 134 2.23 -4.31 -4.79
CA LYS A 134 2.14 -5.39 -5.77
C LYS A 134 2.21 -6.74 -5.04
N ALA A 135 1.22 -7.60 -5.25
CA ALA A 135 1.26 -8.99 -4.75
C ALA A 135 2.54 -9.72 -5.21
N TYR A 136 2.81 -9.55 -6.49
CA TYR A 136 4.03 -9.95 -7.16
C TYR A 136 4.17 -9.02 -8.36
N PRO A 137 5.38 -8.86 -8.92
CA PRO A 137 5.64 -7.96 -10.04
C PRO A 137 5.01 -8.45 -11.37
N GLN A 138 3.68 -8.37 -11.46
CA GLN A 138 2.91 -8.61 -12.66
C GLN A 138 3.34 -7.64 -13.77
N GLY A 139 3.49 -8.14 -15.01
CA GLY A 139 4.06 -7.36 -16.12
C GLY A 139 5.59 -7.25 -16.10
N GLY A 140 6.26 -7.94 -15.17
CA GLY A 140 7.71 -8.05 -15.11
C GLY A 140 8.43 -6.72 -14.91
N LEU A 141 9.65 -6.63 -15.42
CA LEU A 141 10.50 -5.44 -15.27
C LEU A 141 9.84 -4.15 -15.81
N LYS A 142 9.07 -4.25 -16.90
CA LYS A 142 8.36 -3.09 -17.46
C LYS A 142 7.30 -2.55 -16.49
N GLY A 143 6.52 -3.44 -15.88
CA GLY A 143 5.50 -3.05 -14.88
C GLY A 143 6.12 -2.37 -13.65
N LEU A 144 7.26 -2.89 -13.19
CA LEU A 144 8.03 -2.27 -12.10
C LEU A 144 8.51 -0.87 -12.48
N LYS A 145 9.15 -0.72 -13.64
CA LYS A 145 9.64 0.59 -14.11
C LYS A 145 8.52 1.62 -14.23
N ASN A 146 7.35 1.22 -14.74
CA ASN A 146 6.18 2.10 -14.80
C ASN A 146 5.75 2.57 -13.40
N THR A 147 5.75 1.66 -12.43
CA THR A 147 5.41 1.97 -11.04
C THR A 147 6.42 2.91 -10.39
N ILE A 148 7.72 2.67 -10.59
CA ILE A 148 8.80 3.55 -10.13
C ILE A 148 8.68 4.93 -10.79
N ASN A 149 8.42 5.00 -12.09
CA ASN A 149 8.24 6.27 -12.79
C ASN A 149 7.06 7.07 -12.23
N ARG A 150 5.94 6.41 -11.94
CA ARG A 150 4.78 7.05 -11.28
C ARG A 150 5.16 7.62 -9.91
N LEU A 151 5.88 6.87 -9.07
CA LEU A 151 6.39 7.36 -7.79
C LEU A 151 7.33 8.56 -7.96
N LYS A 152 8.23 8.53 -8.94
CA LYS A 152 9.13 9.65 -9.29
C LYS A 152 8.34 10.92 -9.64
N ILE A 153 7.33 10.79 -10.51
CA ILE A 153 6.49 11.92 -10.94
C ILE A 153 5.79 12.55 -9.73
N ILE A 154 5.19 11.74 -8.86
CA ILE A 154 4.49 12.25 -7.69
C ILE A 154 5.49 12.89 -6.71
N HIS A 155 6.62 12.22 -6.43
CA HIS A 155 7.65 12.74 -5.53
C HIS A 155 8.19 14.10 -5.98
N ASN A 156 8.41 14.28 -7.29
CA ASN A 156 8.92 15.54 -7.84
C ASN A 156 7.86 16.66 -7.86
N HIS A 157 6.57 16.32 -7.96
CA HIS A 157 5.50 17.32 -7.99
C HIS A 157 5.14 17.84 -6.60
N TYR A 158 5.12 16.95 -5.61
CA TYR A 158 4.86 17.31 -4.21
C TYR A 158 6.19 17.60 -3.48
N LYS A 159 6.14 18.22 -2.30
CA LYS A 159 7.34 18.59 -1.53
C LYS A 159 8.03 17.37 -0.89
N ASN A 160 8.57 16.46 -1.71
CA ASN A 160 9.32 15.26 -1.34
C ASN A 160 8.59 14.31 -0.36
N PRO A 161 7.38 13.82 -0.70
CA PRO A 161 6.70 12.80 0.10
C PRO A 161 7.53 11.51 0.19
N LYS A 162 7.39 10.77 1.29
CA LYS A 162 7.96 9.41 1.39
C LYS A 162 7.31 8.50 0.35
N SER A 163 8.12 7.78 -0.40
CA SER A 163 7.66 6.94 -1.50
C SER A 163 8.07 5.51 -1.26
N ALA A 164 7.13 4.56 -1.36
CA ALA A 164 7.46 3.15 -1.27
C ALA A 164 6.81 2.32 -2.37
N LEU A 165 7.56 1.34 -2.86
CA LEU A 165 7.06 0.19 -3.60
C LEU A 165 7.09 -1.03 -2.68
N ILE A 166 5.92 -1.46 -2.24
CA ILE A 166 5.70 -2.63 -1.40
C ILE A 166 5.39 -3.82 -2.29
N ILE A 167 6.14 -4.91 -2.13
CA ILE A 167 5.98 -6.15 -2.87
C ILE A 167 5.81 -7.28 -1.87
N TYR A 168 4.74 -8.06 -1.98
CA TYR A 168 4.52 -9.18 -1.06
C TYR A 168 5.58 -10.26 -1.23
N ASP A 169 5.85 -10.65 -2.47
CA ASP A 169 6.86 -11.67 -2.80
C ASP A 169 7.41 -11.50 -4.23
N VAL A 170 8.62 -12.01 -4.43
CA VAL A 170 9.29 -12.10 -5.73
C VAL A 170 9.63 -13.57 -5.97
N PRO A 171 8.67 -14.40 -6.43
CA PRO A 171 8.88 -15.84 -6.59
C PRO A 171 9.79 -16.13 -7.78
N VAL A 172 11.10 -16.18 -7.55
CA VAL A 172 12.11 -16.45 -8.57
C VAL A 172 12.88 -17.72 -8.23
N LYS A 173 13.00 -18.63 -9.21
CA LYS A 173 13.77 -19.88 -9.04
C LYS A 173 15.27 -19.63 -8.87
N ASP A 174 15.80 -18.61 -9.55
CA ASP A 174 17.20 -18.21 -9.48
C ASP A 174 17.31 -16.68 -9.47
N LYS A 175 17.62 -16.14 -8.28
CA LYS A 175 17.80 -14.70 -8.03
C LYS A 175 18.91 -14.10 -8.91
N LYS A 176 20.01 -14.82 -9.13
CA LYS A 176 21.16 -14.35 -9.92
C LYS A 176 20.85 -14.21 -11.42
N ARG A 177 19.79 -14.87 -11.91
CA ARG A 177 19.34 -14.75 -13.31
C ARG A 177 18.14 -13.82 -13.48
N SER A 178 17.43 -13.52 -12.40
CA SER A 178 16.23 -12.68 -12.46
C SER A 178 16.60 -11.20 -12.57
N LYS A 179 16.42 -10.61 -13.77
CA LYS A 179 16.54 -9.16 -13.99
C LYS A 179 15.65 -8.36 -13.03
N MET A 180 14.48 -8.87 -12.75
CA MET A 180 13.48 -8.24 -11.89
C MET A 180 13.92 -8.20 -10.42
N TRP A 181 14.41 -9.33 -9.90
CA TRP A 181 14.94 -9.40 -8.54
C TRP A 181 16.14 -8.46 -8.39
N LYS A 182 17.07 -8.50 -9.36
CA LYS A 182 18.23 -7.58 -9.41
C LYS A 182 17.80 -6.11 -9.46
N TYR A 183 16.80 -5.78 -10.27
CA TYR A 183 16.30 -4.40 -10.37
C TYR A 183 15.75 -3.88 -9.04
N LEU A 184 14.95 -4.69 -8.35
CA LEU A 184 14.41 -4.36 -7.03
C LEU A 184 15.49 -4.20 -5.95
N HIS A 185 16.57 -4.98 -6.07
CA HIS A 185 17.74 -4.90 -5.19
C HIS A 185 18.80 -3.89 -5.64
N LYS A 186 18.53 -3.10 -6.69
CA LYS A 186 19.48 -2.14 -7.29
C LYS A 186 20.80 -2.77 -7.77
N GLU A 187 20.78 -4.05 -8.10
CA GLU A 187 21.94 -4.82 -8.61
C GLU A 187 22.00 -4.89 -10.14
N LEU A 188 21.04 -4.27 -10.86
CA LEU A 188 20.97 -4.33 -12.32
C LEU A 188 21.68 -3.12 -12.95
N SER A 189 22.93 -3.31 -13.38
CA SER A 189 23.81 -2.25 -13.88
C SER A 189 23.45 -1.65 -15.25
N GLU A 190 22.64 -2.35 -16.05
CA GLU A 190 22.26 -1.93 -17.42
C GLU A 190 21.01 -1.03 -17.45
N GLU A 191 20.44 -0.68 -16.29
CA GLU A 191 19.15 -0.01 -16.19
C GLU A 191 19.20 1.23 -15.29
N GLU A 192 18.28 2.18 -15.51
CA GLU A 192 18.11 3.31 -14.60
C GLU A 192 17.77 2.79 -13.20
N LEU A 193 18.63 3.08 -12.23
CA LEU A 193 18.47 2.62 -10.85
C LEU A 193 17.23 3.25 -10.21
N ILE A 194 16.61 2.48 -9.30
CA ILE A 194 15.54 3.00 -8.46
C ILE A 194 16.14 4.08 -7.54
N PRO A 195 15.64 5.32 -7.55
CA PRO A 195 16.14 6.39 -6.69
C PRO A 195 16.14 6.01 -5.21
N ASP A 196 17.12 6.52 -4.45
CA ASP A 196 17.27 6.17 -3.03
C ASP A 196 16.16 6.68 -2.11
N TYR A 197 15.39 7.68 -2.56
CA TYR A 197 14.20 8.15 -1.84
C TYR A 197 12.96 7.26 -2.05
N ILE A 198 13.02 6.27 -2.94
CA ILE A 198 11.97 5.27 -3.12
C ILE A 198 12.39 4.00 -2.37
N ASP A 199 11.70 3.73 -1.28
CA ASP A 199 11.87 2.51 -0.52
C ASP A 199 11.29 1.34 -1.31
N VAL A 200 12.09 0.29 -1.52
CA VAL A 200 11.61 -0.98 -2.09
C VAL A 200 11.50 -1.96 -0.94
N ILE A 201 10.27 -2.33 -0.58
CA ILE A 201 9.97 -3.18 0.56
C ILE A 201 9.46 -4.52 0.04
N ILE A 202 10.28 -5.57 0.10
CA ILE A 202 9.86 -6.93 -0.25
C ILE A 202 9.48 -7.65 1.04
N LEU A 203 8.18 -7.73 1.34
CA LEU A 203 7.67 -8.20 2.63
C LEU A 203 8.20 -9.60 3.00
N ALA A 204 8.24 -10.53 2.04
CA ALA A 204 8.77 -11.87 2.25
C ALA A 204 10.27 -11.92 2.64
N GLU A 205 11.01 -10.84 2.43
CA GLU A 205 12.44 -10.73 2.72
C GLU A 205 12.74 -9.83 3.94
N HIS A 206 11.71 -9.34 4.64
CA HIS A 206 11.84 -8.48 5.82
C HIS A 206 11.31 -9.15 7.10
N ASP A 207 12.21 -9.30 8.09
CA ASP A 207 11.86 -9.74 9.45
C ASP A 207 11.53 -8.59 10.41
N ASN A 208 11.65 -7.34 9.96
CA ASN A 208 11.28 -6.17 10.76
C ASN A 208 9.80 -6.20 11.14
N LYS A 209 9.48 -5.67 12.32
CA LYS A 209 8.09 -5.48 12.75
C LYS A 209 7.38 -4.51 11.81
N VAL A 210 6.11 -4.79 11.54
CA VAL A 210 5.29 -3.95 10.65
C VAL A 210 5.14 -2.53 11.19
N ILE A 211 5.12 -2.34 12.52
CA ILE A 211 5.10 -1.00 13.13
C ILE A 211 6.36 -0.24 12.72
N ASP A 212 7.54 -0.83 12.91
CA ASP A 212 8.80 -0.13 12.65
C ASP A 212 8.96 0.19 11.15
N LEU A 213 8.52 -0.74 10.31
CA LEU A 213 8.57 -0.61 8.86
C LEU A 213 7.61 0.46 8.33
N PHE A 214 6.35 0.49 8.82
CA PHE A 214 5.31 1.33 8.22
C PHE A 214 5.04 2.64 8.96
N LYS A 215 5.42 2.77 10.23
CA LYS A 215 5.27 4.01 11.00
C LYS A 215 5.85 5.24 10.31
N PRO A 216 7.01 5.18 9.62
CA PRO A 216 7.53 6.34 8.90
C PRO A 216 6.58 6.92 7.84
N TYR A 217 5.66 6.13 7.26
CA TYR A 217 4.74 6.60 6.22
C TYR A 217 3.45 7.23 6.77
N VAL A 218 3.19 7.09 8.07
CA VAL A 218 2.00 7.65 8.74
C VAL A 218 2.34 8.58 9.90
N SER A 219 3.61 8.95 10.03
CA SER A 219 4.11 9.88 11.04
C SER A 219 4.46 11.22 10.40
N LEU A 220 4.28 12.29 11.16
CA LEU A 220 4.71 13.65 10.83
C LEU A 220 6.16 13.89 11.25
#